data_AF-A0A4U8T2B1-F1
#
_entry.id   AF-A0A4U8T2B1-F1
#
_cell.length_a   1.000
_cell.length_b   1.000
_cell.length_c   1.000
_cell.angle_alpha   90.00
_cell.angle_beta   90.00
_cell.angle_gamma   90.00
#
_symmetry.space_group_name_H-M   'P 1'
#
loop_
_entity.id
_entity.type
_entity.pdbx_description
1 polymer ?
#
loop_
_entity_poly.entity_id
_entity_poly.type
_entity_poly.pdbx_seq_one_letter_code
_entity_poly.pdbx_strand_id
1 'polypeptide(L)'
;MTQDLKALEAENKLIKKKLQETKEAVEFFHDMAKTPYRAFDMQEAAKALGVKGMDKNRLYAFLRNEGILMSNNQPYQEYIDKGYFAAVVRNKPISYGLETRVKTLVFSDGLKFIHSLLKKHTKKSLKATNHSEICLSQIKTKNKPNKELFSYDLLDSFLEIAKKEGVQMIC
;
A
#
# COMPACT_ATOMS: atom_id res chain seq x y z
N MET A 1 -56.32 -13.30 -24.96
CA MET A 1 -56.57 -12.68 -23.63
C MET A 1 -55.54 -13.07 -22.57
N THR A 2 -55.37 -14.36 -22.22
CA THR A 2 -54.39 -14.75 -21.18
C THR A 2 -52.92 -14.71 -21.64
N GLN A 3 -52.66 -14.89 -22.95
CA GLN A 3 -51.32 -14.77 -23.52
C GLN A 3 -50.84 -13.31 -23.63
N ASP A 4 -51.75 -12.39 -23.94
CA ASP A 4 -51.44 -10.97 -24.10
C ASP A 4 -51.09 -10.32 -22.76
N LEU A 5 -51.76 -10.73 -21.67
CA LEU A 5 -51.44 -10.27 -20.31
C LEU A 5 -50.03 -10.69 -19.88
N LYS A 6 -49.62 -11.93 -20.18
CA LYS A 6 -48.27 -12.44 -19.86
C LYS A 6 -47.20 -11.73 -20.69
N ALA A 7 -47.47 -11.43 -21.97
CA ALA A 7 -46.56 -10.69 -22.82
C ALA A 7 -46.35 -9.25 -22.31
N LEU A 8 -47.44 -8.60 -21.89
CA LEU A 8 -47.40 -7.25 -21.34
C LEU A 8 -46.67 -7.17 -20.00
N GLU A 9 -46.81 -8.19 -19.14
CA GLU A 9 -46.05 -8.28 -17.89
C GLU A 9 -44.55 -8.50 -18.12
N ALA A 10 -44.19 -9.32 -19.11
CA ALA A 10 -42.80 -9.55 -19.49
C ALA A 10 -42.15 -8.29 -20.05
N GLU A 11 -42.86 -7.52 -20.88
CA GLU A 11 -42.40 -6.25 -21.43
C GLU A 11 -42.21 -5.20 -20.32
N ASN A 12 -43.17 -5.05 -19.42
CA ASN A 12 -43.06 -4.15 -18.28
C ASN A 12 -41.88 -4.51 -17.37
N LYS A 13 -41.61 -5.79 -17.16
CA LYS A 13 -40.45 -6.27 -16.39
C LYS A 13 -39.14 -5.92 -17.09
N LEU A 14 -39.07 -6.07 -18.41
CA LEU A 14 -37.91 -5.71 -19.21
C LEU A 14 -37.65 -4.20 -19.21
N ILE A 15 -38.70 -3.39 -19.34
CA ILE A 15 -38.62 -1.92 -19.30
C ILE A 15 -38.14 -1.45 -17.92
N LYS A 16 -38.67 -2.01 -16.83
CA LYS A 16 -38.22 -1.69 -15.47
C LYS A 16 -36.75 -2.03 -15.26
N LYS A 17 -36.29 -3.18 -15.78
CA LYS A 17 -34.90 -3.58 -15.71
C LYS A 17 -33.99 -2.59 -16.45
N LYS A 18 -34.35 -2.23 -17.69
CA LYS A 18 -33.62 -1.22 -18.48
C LYS A 18 -33.59 0.14 -17.79
N LEU A 19 -34.71 0.58 -17.21
CA LEU A 19 -34.80 1.83 -16.46
C LEU A 19 -33.91 1.83 -15.22
N GLN A 20 -33.79 0.69 -14.54
CA GLN A 20 -32.91 0.56 -13.39
C GLN A 20 -31.44 0.58 -13.79
N GLU A 21 -31.06 -0.14 -14.85
CA GLU A 21 -29.71 -0.13 -15.42
C GLU A 21 -29.31 1.28 -15.90
N THR A 22 -30.20 2.01 -16.57
CA THR A 22 -29.92 3.38 -17.01
C THR A 22 -29.88 4.36 -15.84
N LYS A 23 -30.72 4.19 -14.82
CA LYS A 23 -30.69 5.02 -13.61
C LYS A 23 -29.37 4.85 -12.86
N GLU A 24 -28.90 3.63 -12.67
CA GLU A 24 -27.62 3.34 -12.01
C GLU A 24 -26.44 3.95 -12.80
N ALA A 25 -26.46 3.87 -14.13
CA ALA A 25 -25.45 4.51 -14.98
C ALA A 25 -25.49 6.05 -14.88
N VAL A 26 -26.69 6.65 -14.94
CA VAL A 26 -26.88 8.11 -14.86
C VAL A 26 -26.50 8.64 -13.48
N GLU A 27 -26.84 7.93 -12.40
CA GLU A 27 -26.42 8.27 -11.03
C GLU A 27 -24.90 8.19 -10.89
N PHE A 28 -24.25 7.16 -11.45
CA PHE A 28 -22.79 7.05 -11.47
C PHE A 28 -22.12 8.22 -12.21
N PHE A 29 -22.61 8.60 -13.40
CA PHE A 29 -22.07 9.73 -14.15
C PHE A 29 -22.34 11.07 -13.46
N HIS A 30 -23.50 11.24 -12.82
CA HIS A 30 -23.78 12.44 -12.03
C HIS A 30 -22.94 12.53 -10.77
N ASP A 31 -22.64 11.42 -10.09
CA ASP A 31 -21.73 11.39 -8.95
C ASP A 31 -20.27 11.68 -9.37
N MET A 32 -19.86 11.16 -10.53
CA MET A 32 -18.58 11.53 -11.16
C MET A 32 -18.52 13.01 -11.54
N ALA A 33 -19.62 13.59 -12.05
CA ALA A 33 -19.68 15.00 -12.44
C ALA A 33 -19.81 15.96 -11.25
N LYS A 34 -20.42 15.51 -10.13
CA LYS A 34 -20.59 16.31 -8.89
C LYS A 34 -19.36 16.33 -8.01
N THR A 35 -18.46 15.36 -8.14
CA THR A 35 -17.21 15.34 -7.38
C THR A 35 -16.05 15.83 -8.25
N PRO A 36 -15.57 17.08 -8.09
CA PRO A 36 -14.29 17.45 -8.69
C PRO A 36 -13.26 16.44 -8.17
N TYR A 37 -12.54 15.75 -9.06
CA TYR A 37 -11.52 14.73 -8.79
C TYR A 37 -10.96 14.88 -7.36
N ARG A 38 -11.55 14.15 -6.40
CA ARG A 38 -11.26 14.41 -5.00
C ARG A 38 -9.82 13.99 -4.75
N ALA A 39 -8.97 14.99 -4.60
CA ALA A 39 -7.55 14.82 -4.35
C ALA A 39 -7.35 14.77 -2.83
N PHE A 40 -6.93 13.61 -2.33
CA PHE A 40 -6.58 13.41 -0.94
C PHE A 40 -5.14 13.82 -0.73
N ASP A 41 -4.85 14.47 0.39
CA ASP A 41 -3.45 14.57 0.77
C ASP A 41 -2.92 13.22 1.31
N MET A 42 -1.60 13.10 1.43
CA MET A 42 -1.00 11.83 1.87
C MET A 42 -1.42 11.42 3.30
N GLN A 43 -1.79 12.37 4.16
CA GLN A 43 -2.28 12.08 5.51
C GLN A 43 -3.69 11.50 5.46
N GLU A 44 -4.58 12.11 4.68
CA GLU A 44 -5.93 11.63 4.41
C GLU A 44 -5.89 10.27 3.69
N ALA A 45 -4.99 10.11 2.72
CA ALA A 45 -4.79 8.84 2.03
C ALA A 45 -4.38 7.71 2.99
N ALA A 46 -3.42 7.96 3.89
CA ALA A 46 -3.02 6.98 4.89
C ALA A 46 -4.19 6.58 5.82
N LYS A 47 -5.00 7.56 6.24
CA LYS A 47 -6.22 7.30 7.04
C LYS A 47 -7.26 6.49 6.24
N ALA A 48 -7.50 6.87 4.99
CA ALA A 48 -8.46 6.21 4.11
C ALA A 48 -8.08 4.76 3.79
N LEU A 49 -6.79 4.45 3.73
CA LEU A 49 -6.30 3.08 3.54
C LEU A 49 -6.52 2.18 4.77
N GLY A 50 -6.67 2.76 5.97
CA GLY A 50 -7.03 2.03 7.19
C GLY A 50 -6.01 0.97 7.65
N VAL A 51 -4.77 1.00 7.14
CA VAL A 51 -3.74 0.01 7.45
C VAL A 51 -3.11 0.32 8.81
N LYS A 52 -3.16 -0.63 9.75
CA LYS A 52 -2.62 -0.45 11.10
C LYS A 52 -1.12 -0.16 11.03
N GLY A 53 -0.70 0.96 11.64
CA GLY A 53 0.69 1.40 11.65
C GLY A 53 1.15 2.05 10.34
N MET A 54 0.25 2.33 9.39
CA MET A 54 0.56 3.12 8.21
C MET A 54 0.20 4.58 8.44
N ASP A 55 1.21 5.40 8.70
CA ASP A 55 1.07 6.86 8.77
C ASP A 55 1.51 7.51 7.45
N LYS A 56 1.39 8.83 7.38
CA LYS A 56 1.82 9.63 6.23
C LYS A 56 3.28 9.37 5.85
N ASN A 57 4.18 9.31 6.82
CA ASN A 57 5.62 9.21 6.56
C ASN A 57 6.02 7.81 6.07
N ARG A 58 5.42 6.77 6.65
CA ARG A 58 5.57 5.38 6.22
C ARG A 58 4.98 5.16 4.84
N LEU A 59 3.85 5.79 4.53
CA LEU A 59 3.27 5.73 3.18
C LEU A 59 4.20 6.39 2.15
N TYR A 60 4.77 7.57 2.45
CA TYR A 60 5.80 8.17 1.60
C TYR A 60 7.01 7.26 1.40
N ALA A 61 7.53 6.67 2.47
CA ALA A 61 8.66 5.75 2.40
C ALA A 61 8.34 4.51 1.54
N PHE A 62 7.17 3.92 1.73
CA PHE A 62 6.70 2.79 0.94
C PHE A 62 6.63 3.13 -0.55
N LEU A 63 5.99 4.24 -0.92
CA LEU A 63 5.86 4.62 -2.32
C LEU A 63 7.19 4.99 -2.98
N ARG A 64 8.16 5.52 -2.22
CA ARG A 64 9.54 5.71 -2.72
C ARG A 64 10.24 4.38 -2.97
N ASN A 65 10.12 3.43 -2.04
CA ASN A 65 10.73 2.10 -2.18
C ASN A 65 10.16 1.32 -3.38
N GLU A 66 8.88 1.55 -3.70
CA GLU A 66 8.22 0.99 -4.88
C GLU A 66 8.54 1.73 -6.19
N GLY A 67 9.36 2.79 -6.15
CA GLY A 67 9.72 3.57 -7.34
C GLY A 67 8.59 4.45 -7.89
N ILE A 68 7.59 4.77 -7.07
CA ILE A 68 6.43 5.60 -7.47
C ILE A 68 6.70 7.09 -7.21
N LEU A 69 7.42 7.39 -6.12
CA LEU A 69 7.82 8.74 -5.74
C LEU A 69 9.34 8.89 -5.78
N MET A 70 9.79 10.08 -6.13
CA MET A 70 11.17 10.53 -6.05
C MET A 70 11.59 10.82 -4.59
N SER A 71 12.88 11.09 -4.39
CA SER A 71 13.44 11.45 -3.07
C SER A 71 12.80 12.70 -2.46
N ASN A 72 12.40 13.67 -3.29
CA ASN A 72 11.70 14.90 -2.89
C ASN A 72 10.18 14.70 -2.69
N ASN A 73 9.69 13.46 -2.72
CA ASN A 73 8.28 13.05 -2.66
C ASN A 73 7.44 13.34 -3.90
N GLN A 74 8.02 13.90 -4.96
CA GLN A 74 7.32 14.13 -6.22
C GLN A 74 7.01 12.79 -6.90
N PRO A 75 5.80 12.56 -7.41
CA PRO A 75 5.51 11.38 -8.21
C PRO A 75 6.25 11.40 -9.53
N TYR A 76 6.67 10.23 -10.02
CA TYR A 76 7.15 10.12 -11.40
C TYR A 76 6.03 10.46 -12.40
N GLN A 77 6.42 11.08 -13.52
CA GLN A 77 5.49 11.57 -14.54
C GLN A 77 4.52 10.49 -15.00
N GLU A 78 4.99 9.24 -15.15
CA GLU A 78 4.14 8.13 -15.57
C GLU A 78 2.93 7.89 -14.66
N TYR A 79 3.02 8.15 -13.36
CA TYR A 79 1.91 7.97 -12.41
C TYR A 79 1.03 9.21 -12.30
N ILE A 80 1.53 10.37 -12.74
CA ILE A 80 0.73 11.58 -12.94
C ILE A 80 -0.12 11.41 -14.20
N ASP A 81 0.49 10.95 -15.30
CA ASP A 81 -0.21 10.72 -16.57
C ASP A 81 -1.28 9.64 -16.45
N LYS A 82 -1.06 8.62 -15.62
CA LYS A 82 -2.05 7.59 -15.26
C LYS A 82 -3.20 8.12 -14.38
N GLY A 83 -3.16 9.37 -13.93
CA GLY A 83 -4.19 9.99 -13.10
C GLY A 83 -4.21 9.50 -11.66
N TYR A 84 -3.12 8.92 -11.15
CA TYR A 84 -3.06 8.43 -9.76
C TYR A 84 -2.66 9.51 -8.77
N PHE A 85 -1.78 10.41 -9.18
CA PHE A 85 -1.22 11.44 -8.32
C PHE A 85 -1.17 12.80 -9.00
N ALA A 86 -1.06 13.84 -8.18
CA ALA A 86 -0.69 15.18 -8.62
C ALA A 86 0.39 15.77 -7.70
N ALA A 87 1.23 16.65 -8.25
CA ALA A 87 2.24 17.37 -7.49
C ALA A 87 1.85 18.85 -7.38
N VAL A 88 1.79 19.37 -6.15
CA VAL A 88 1.54 20.78 -5.86
C VAL A 88 2.77 21.38 -5.20
N VAL A 89 3.33 22.40 -5.83
CA VAL A 89 4.47 23.12 -5.28
C VAL A 89 3.99 24.12 -4.25
N ARG A 90 4.58 24.10 -3.05
CA ARG A 90 4.36 25.12 -2.02
C ARG A 90 5.66 25.82 -1.71
N ASN A 91 5.63 27.14 -1.80
CA ASN A 91 6.73 27.99 -1.39
C ASN A 91 6.48 28.45 0.05
N LYS A 92 7.50 28.33 0.89
CA LYS A 92 7.49 28.80 2.27
C LYS A 92 8.56 29.88 2.41
N PRO A 93 8.21 31.10 2.87
CA PRO A 93 9.21 32.11 3.17
C PRO A 93 10.08 31.66 4.36
N ILE A 94 11.38 31.86 4.25
CA ILE A 94 12.38 31.59 5.28
C ILE A 94 13.29 32.81 5.44
N SER A 95 14.04 32.89 6.55
CA SER A 95 14.81 34.09 6.93
C SER A 95 15.82 34.56 5.87
N TYR A 96 16.26 33.67 4.97
CA TYR A 96 17.25 33.94 3.92
C TYR A 96 16.72 33.67 2.50
N GLY A 97 15.40 33.51 2.30
CA GLY A 97 14.83 33.29 0.96
C GLY A 97 13.48 32.56 0.94
N LEU A 98 13.28 31.74 -0.10
CA LEU A 98 12.08 30.91 -0.28
C LEU A 98 12.47 29.43 -0.29
N GLU A 99 11.85 28.65 0.58
CA GLU A 99 11.95 27.20 0.58
C GLU A 99 10.82 26.59 -0.25
N THR A 100 11.15 25.95 -1.36
CA THR A 100 10.17 25.28 -2.22
C THR A 100 10.03 23.81 -1.81
N ARG A 101 8.81 23.39 -1.48
CA ARG A 101 8.48 22.01 -1.12
C ARG A 101 7.37 21.47 -2.00
N VAL A 102 7.53 20.24 -2.49
CA VAL A 102 6.50 19.55 -3.26
C VAL A 102 5.57 18.79 -2.31
N LYS A 103 4.27 18.99 -2.47
CA LYS A 103 3.22 18.22 -1.79
C LYS A 103 2.56 17.30 -2.82
N THR A 104 2.49 16.01 -2.50
CA THR A 104 1.81 15.03 -3.34
C THR A 104 0.36 14.88 -2.91
N LEU A 105 -0.51 14.89 -3.90
CA LEU A 105 -1.93 14.59 -3.78
C LEU A 105 -2.24 13.26 -4.47
N VAL A 106 -3.22 12.55 -3.94
CA VAL A 106 -3.62 11.21 -4.36
C VAL A 106 -5.07 11.26 -4.82
N PHE A 107 -5.35 10.82 -6.03
CA PHE A 107 -6.73 10.73 -6.52
C PHE A 107 -7.41 9.45 -6.02
N SER A 108 -8.73 9.35 -6.21
CA SER A 108 -9.51 8.14 -5.88
C SER A 108 -8.93 6.87 -6.53
N ASP A 109 -8.50 6.95 -7.78
CA ASP A 109 -7.86 5.83 -8.47
C ASP A 109 -6.43 5.55 -7.98
N GLY A 110 -5.72 6.60 -7.56
CA GLY A 110 -4.45 6.46 -6.85
C GLY A 110 -4.60 5.71 -5.53
N LEU A 111 -5.66 5.95 -4.76
CA LEU A 111 -5.95 5.18 -3.54
C LEU A 111 -6.17 3.70 -3.82
N LYS A 112 -6.97 3.38 -4.86
CA LYS A 112 -7.20 1.99 -5.28
C LYS A 112 -5.89 1.31 -5.68
N PHE A 113 -5.04 2.03 -6.43
CA PHE A 113 -3.73 1.57 -6.84
C PHE A 113 -2.83 1.26 -5.63
N ILE A 114 -2.69 2.19 -4.69
CA ILE A 114 -1.90 1.99 -3.46
C ILE A 114 -2.41 0.80 -2.66
N HIS A 115 -3.73 0.70 -2.47
CA HIS A 115 -4.35 -0.42 -1.76
C HIS A 115 -4.01 -1.77 -2.42
N SER A 116 -4.05 -1.84 -3.76
CA SER A 116 -3.67 -3.03 -4.51
C SER A 116 -2.19 -3.40 -4.31
N LEU A 117 -1.31 -2.40 -4.21
CA LEU A 117 0.13 -2.57 -4.02
C LEU A 117 0.45 -3.09 -2.62
N LEU A 118 -0.19 -2.52 -1.59
CA LEU A 118 -0.08 -2.97 -0.21
C LEU A 118 -0.56 -4.43 -0.05
N LYS A 119 -1.67 -4.79 -0.70
CA LYS A 119 -2.19 -6.18 -0.71
C LYS A 119 -1.22 -7.15 -1.39
N LYS A 120 -0.49 -6.73 -2.41
CA LYS A 120 0.55 -7.56 -3.05
C LYS A 120 1.74 -7.78 -2.11
N HIS A 121 2.17 -6.74 -1.39
CA HIS A 121 3.25 -6.82 -0.41
C HIS A 121 2.92 -7.75 0.77
N THR A 122 1.72 -7.65 1.34
CA THR A 122 1.30 -8.54 2.43
C THR A 122 1.24 -10.00 1.97
N LYS A 123 0.74 -10.26 0.74
CA LYS A 123 0.73 -11.61 0.15
C LYS A 123 2.14 -12.14 -0.16
N LYS A 124 3.08 -11.28 -0.57
CA LYS A 124 4.47 -11.65 -0.82
C LYS A 124 5.17 -12.08 0.48
N SER A 125 4.91 -11.36 1.58
CA SER A 125 5.34 -11.74 2.92
C SER A 125 4.76 -13.10 3.36
N LEU A 126 3.46 -13.34 3.12
CA LEU A 126 2.80 -14.62 3.44
C LEU A 126 3.31 -15.81 2.60
N LYS A 127 3.69 -15.59 1.33
CA LYS A 127 4.32 -16.63 0.49
C LYS A 127 5.77 -16.92 0.91
N ALA A 128 6.47 -15.94 1.47
CA ALA A 128 7.82 -16.10 2.00
C ALA A 128 7.84 -16.68 3.44
N THR A 129 6.69 -16.71 4.13
CA THR A 129 6.56 -17.21 5.52
C THR A 129 6.02 -18.64 5.63
N ASN A 130 6.16 -19.47 4.60
CA ASN A 130 6.41 -20.90 4.86
C ASN A 130 7.88 -21.15 5.28
N HIS A 131 8.57 -20.12 5.81
CA HIS A 131 9.87 -20.28 6.47
C HIS A 131 9.81 -21.27 7.64
N SER A 132 8.65 -21.45 8.29
CA SER A 132 8.45 -22.50 9.30
C SER A 132 8.47 -23.91 8.70
N GLU A 133 7.86 -24.12 7.52
CA GLU A 133 7.92 -25.40 6.78
C GLU A 133 9.28 -25.63 6.12
N ILE A 134 9.93 -24.57 5.63
CA ILE A 134 11.30 -24.61 5.12
C ILE A 134 12.29 -24.94 6.25
N CYS A 135 12.16 -24.34 7.44
CA CYS A 135 12.96 -24.70 8.60
C CYS A 135 12.71 -26.14 9.07
N LEU A 136 11.45 -26.58 9.14
CA LEU A 136 11.12 -27.95 9.58
C LEU A 136 11.55 -29.02 8.57
N SER A 137 11.49 -28.74 7.26
CA SER A 137 12.05 -29.61 6.22
C SER A 137 13.58 -29.62 6.24
N GLN A 138 14.22 -28.48 6.51
CA GLN A 138 15.67 -28.36 6.70
C GLN A 138 16.17 -29.07 7.98
N ILE A 139 15.33 -29.22 9.02
CA ILE A 139 15.67 -29.99 10.23
C ILE A 139 15.65 -31.50 9.94
N LYS A 140 14.70 -32.00 9.13
CA LYS A 140 14.63 -33.43 8.76
C LYS A 140 15.79 -33.90 7.86
N THR A 141 16.40 -32.99 7.09
CA THR A 141 17.55 -33.31 6.21
C THR A 141 18.92 -33.15 6.89
N LYS A 142 18.99 -32.57 8.09
CA LYS A 142 20.24 -32.27 8.81
C LYS A 142 20.78 -33.42 9.68
N ASN A 143 20.16 -34.60 9.66
CA ASN A 143 20.74 -35.83 10.24
C ASN A 143 21.71 -36.53 9.25
N LYS A 144 22.71 -35.78 8.76
CA LYS A 144 23.92 -36.36 8.14
C LYS A 144 25.11 -35.48 8.52
N PRO A 145 26.14 -36.01 9.20
CA PRO A 145 27.17 -35.20 9.84
C PRO A 145 28.22 -34.80 8.80
N ASN A 146 28.57 -33.51 8.69
CA ASN A 146 29.86 -32.98 9.17
C ASN A 146 30.11 -31.53 8.70
N LYS A 147 30.52 -30.71 9.67
CA LYS A 147 31.51 -29.61 9.63
C LYS A 147 31.58 -28.70 8.39
N GLU A 148 31.01 -27.49 8.48
CA GLU A 148 31.73 -26.23 8.84
C GLU A 148 30.91 -24.96 8.54
N LEU A 149 31.22 -23.90 9.31
CA LEU A 149 31.04 -22.46 9.05
C LEU A 149 29.75 -21.74 9.47
N PHE A 150 29.69 -21.31 10.73
CA PHE A 150 29.91 -19.90 11.16
C PHE A 150 30.22 -19.94 12.66
N SER A 151 31.39 -19.45 13.07
CA SER A 151 31.93 -19.74 14.40
C SER A 151 31.28 -18.90 15.50
N TYR A 152 31.07 -19.55 16.64
CA TYR A 152 30.58 -19.01 17.90
C TYR A 152 31.65 -18.18 18.65
N ASP A 153 32.73 -17.77 17.98
CA ASP A 153 33.93 -17.24 18.65
C ASP A 153 33.80 -15.77 19.06
N LEU A 154 32.89 -15.01 18.44
CA LEU A 154 32.74 -13.58 18.70
C LEU A 154 31.88 -13.27 19.94
N LEU A 155 30.98 -14.17 20.32
CA LEU A 155 30.14 -14.00 21.51
C LEU A 155 30.88 -14.43 22.78
N ASP A 156 31.65 -15.51 22.70
CA ASP A 156 32.42 -16.03 23.83
C ASP A 156 33.59 -15.09 24.18
N SER A 157 34.26 -14.52 23.18
CA SER A 157 35.27 -13.48 23.40
C SER A 157 34.68 -12.20 24.01
N PHE A 158 33.47 -11.80 23.62
CA PHE A 158 32.79 -10.64 24.21
C PHE A 158 32.41 -10.88 25.68
N LEU A 159 31.92 -12.09 25.99
CA LEU A 159 31.57 -12.50 27.36
C LEU A 159 32.81 -12.64 28.26
N GLU A 160 33.95 -13.04 27.70
CA GLU A 160 35.20 -13.19 28.44
C GLU A 160 35.89 -11.84 28.72
N ILE A 161 35.79 -10.89 27.78
CA ILE A 161 36.22 -9.49 27.98
C ILE A 161 35.35 -8.80 29.03
N ALA A 162 34.02 -8.96 28.96
CA ALA A 162 33.10 -8.37 29.94
C ALA A 162 33.34 -8.88 31.37
N LYS A 163 33.74 -10.15 31.53
CA LYS A 163 34.14 -10.75 32.82
C LYS A 163 35.49 -10.25 33.33
N LYS A 164 36.47 -10.00 32.45
CA LYS A 164 37.78 -9.43 32.81
C LYS A 164 37.68 -7.97 33.23
N GLU A 165 36.83 -7.20 32.58
CA GLU A 165 36.63 -5.76 32.84
C GLU A 165 35.63 -5.48 33.99
N GLY A 166 35.11 -6.52 34.66
CA GLY A 166 34.21 -6.38 35.81
C GLY A 166 32.85 -5.77 35.47
N VAL A 167 32.45 -5.76 34.19
CA VAL A 167 31.20 -5.16 33.73
C VAL A 167 30.04 -6.12 34.01
N GLN A 168 29.19 -5.76 34.97
CA GLN A 168 27.97 -6.52 35.24
C GLN A 168 26.94 -6.22 34.14
N MET A 169 26.69 -7.20 33.27
CA MET A 169 25.67 -7.11 32.24
C MET A 169 24.28 -7.18 32.89
N ILE A 170 23.65 -6.02 33.06
CA ILE A 170 22.25 -5.92 33.49
C ILE A 170 21.38 -6.35 32.30
N CYS A 171 20.64 -7.44 32.46
CA CYS A 171 19.63 -7.89 31.49
C CYS A 171 18.43 -6.95 31.45
#